data_AF-A0A3P1XZV8-F1
#
_entry.id   AF-A0A3P1XZV8-F1
#
_cell.length_a   1.000
_cell.length_b   1.000
_cell.length_c   1.000
_cell.angle_alpha   90.00
_cell.angle_beta   90.00
_cell.angle_gamma   90.00
#
_symmetry.space_group_name_H-M   'P 1'
#
loop_
_entity.id
_entity.type
_entity.pdbx_description
1 polymer ?
#
loop_
_entity_poly.entity_id
_entity_poly.type
_entity_poly.pdbx_seq_one_letter_code
_entity_poly.pdbx_strand_id
1 'polypeptide(L)'
;MPLPPAPKRRGDSVQATSSTPAAGPNRKKLIATSASGDLLPPTATAASPAAASKTRQSSASTAAAPQIAAATPRQRAASQKSKATLPAQASAAPTAAPASINSPATASNAAALPQRSKRSASKARRAGKGEANGQHTRLFVLDTNVLLHDPTALFRFEEHDIYLPLVVLEELDTHKRGATEVARNGRQVSRSLDALVSIAGQNDLSAGLPLDSTGQKQARGKLLFQTTLLEQELPQALPQGKADNQILGVVHALQKLHPEREVILVSKDINMRVKARALGMAAEDYQNDRTLDDDELLYSGALALPENFWARQGKKLESWQSQGDTFYRVHGPAVQSMLVNQFVYYEKPGEAGLYAIVESLQGDSAVLRTLRDYTSIKHNVWGVMARNREQNFALNLLMNPEIDFVTITGTAGTGKTLLALAAGLTQVLDERRYSEIIMTRATVNVGEDIGFLPGTEEEKMGPWMGALDDNLEFLSKGTGNQSGGDWGRAVSTDLIRSRIKIKSMNFMRGRTFLNKWVIIDEAQNLTPKQMKTLITRAGPGSKIICMGNLAQIDTPYLTEGSSGLTYAVDRFKGWPYSGHITLARGERSRLADFASEVL
;
A
#
# COMPACT_ATOMS: atom_id res chain seq x y z
N MET A 1 -36.19 25.66 -7.52
CA MET A 1 -36.82 25.63 -8.86
C MET A 1 -37.51 24.29 -9.04
N PRO A 2 -38.67 24.20 -9.72
CA PRO A 2 -39.24 22.92 -10.13
C PRO A 2 -38.45 22.30 -11.30
N LEU A 3 -38.55 20.99 -11.46
CA LEU A 3 -37.92 20.25 -12.58
C LEU A 3 -38.71 20.45 -13.89
N PRO A 4 -38.04 20.39 -15.07
CA PRO A 4 -38.70 20.54 -16.36
C PRO A 4 -39.61 19.33 -16.72
N PRO A 5 -40.70 19.54 -17.47
CA PRO A 5 -41.63 18.47 -17.86
C PRO A 5 -41.06 17.53 -18.94
N ALA A 6 -41.58 16.30 -18.97
CA ALA A 6 -41.14 15.25 -19.88
C ALA A 6 -41.39 15.55 -21.38
N PRO A 7 -40.55 15.03 -22.31
CA PRO A 7 -40.67 15.29 -23.73
C PRO A 7 -41.94 14.69 -24.36
N LYS A 8 -42.60 15.46 -25.23
CA LYS A 8 -43.91 15.15 -25.84
C LYS A 8 -43.85 14.42 -27.19
N ARG A 9 -42.74 13.77 -27.56
CA ARG A 9 -42.62 12.98 -28.80
C ARG A 9 -42.05 11.60 -28.49
N ARG A 10 -42.63 10.56 -29.09
CA ARG A 10 -42.01 9.22 -29.16
C ARG A 10 -40.87 9.27 -30.19
N GLY A 11 -39.81 8.51 -29.96
CA GLY A 11 -38.76 8.29 -30.96
C GLY A 11 -39.16 7.18 -31.92
N ASP A 12 -38.84 7.35 -33.20
CA ASP A 12 -39.22 6.40 -34.25
C ASP A 12 -38.34 5.14 -34.23
N SER A 13 -38.97 3.98 -34.44
CA SER A 13 -38.31 2.68 -34.42
C SER A 13 -37.77 2.30 -35.80
N VAL A 14 -36.45 2.21 -35.95
CA VAL A 14 -35.82 1.72 -37.19
C VAL A 14 -35.71 0.20 -37.16
N GLN A 15 -36.45 -0.48 -38.05
CA GLN A 15 -36.17 -1.88 -38.43
C GLN A 15 -35.29 -1.93 -39.67
N ALA A 16 -34.55 -3.03 -39.85
CA ALA A 16 -33.49 -3.13 -40.86
C ALA A 16 -33.88 -4.03 -42.05
N THR A 17 -33.62 -3.56 -43.28
CA THR A 17 -33.64 -4.37 -44.51
C THR A 17 -32.53 -3.95 -45.47
N SER A 18 -31.64 -4.91 -45.79
CA SER A 18 -30.89 -5.09 -47.05
C SER A 18 -30.63 -3.90 -48.00
N SER A 19 -29.35 -3.61 -48.29
CA SER A 19 -28.70 -3.96 -49.57
C SER A 19 -27.35 -3.25 -49.79
N THR A 20 -26.40 -3.97 -50.41
CA THR A 20 -25.19 -3.44 -51.09
C THR A 20 -25.49 -3.30 -52.58
N PRO A 21 -24.79 -2.44 -53.37
CA PRO A 21 -23.45 -2.84 -53.87
C PRO A 21 -22.48 -1.68 -54.23
N ALA A 22 -21.34 -2.08 -54.82
CA ALA A 22 -20.45 -1.35 -55.74
C ALA A 22 -19.45 -0.32 -55.18
N ALA A 23 -18.16 -0.63 -55.39
CA ALA A 23 -17.02 0.30 -55.31
C ALA A 23 -15.96 -0.10 -56.36
N GLY A 24 -15.11 0.85 -56.76
CA GLY A 24 -13.98 0.66 -57.69
C GLY A 24 -13.46 2.02 -58.21
N PRO A 25 -12.40 2.08 -59.04
CA PRO A 25 -11.63 0.96 -59.62
C PRO A 25 -10.08 1.06 -59.46
N ASN A 26 -9.35 0.08 -60.02
CA ASN A 26 -7.88 0.03 -60.24
C ASN A 26 -6.97 -0.17 -59.00
N ARG A 27 -5.77 -0.80 -59.09
CA ARG A 27 -4.99 -1.30 -60.25
C ARG A 27 -4.09 -2.51 -59.86
N LYS A 28 -3.96 -3.50 -60.76
CA LYS A 28 -2.81 -4.42 -61.12
C LYS A 28 -1.61 -4.56 -60.12
N LYS A 29 -0.93 -5.73 -59.94
CA LYS A 29 -0.60 -6.85 -60.87
C LYS A 29 0.17 -8.01 -60.15
N LEU A 30 0.15 -9.25 -60.71
CA LEU A 30 1.13 -10.38 -60.51
C LEU A 30 1.17 -11.05 -59.09
N ILE A 31 1.52 -12.34 -58.87
CA ILE A 31 1.98 -13.47 -59.72
C ILE A 31 1.44 -14.84 -59.13
N ALA A 32 1.53 -15.96 -59.87
CA ALA A 32 1.11 -17.32 -59.45
C ALA A 32 2.21 -18.07 -58.64
N THR A 33 2.10 -19.31 -58.11
CA THR A 33 1.57 -20.60 -58.63
C THR A 33 1.26 -21.64 -57.54
N SER A 34 0.52 -22.72 -57.90
CA SER A 34 0.41 -24.07 -57.25
C SER A 34 0.00 -24.14 -55.76
N ALA A 35 -1.15 -24.71 -55.34
CA ALA A 35 -1.68 -26.10 -55.52
C ALA A 35 -0.97 -27.15 -54.63
N SER A 36 -1.63 -28.16 -54.02
CA SER A 36 -2.95 -28.77 -54.32
C SER A 36 -3.66 -29.35 -53.07
N GLY A 37 -5.00 -29.27 -53.03
CA GLY A 37 -5.92 -30.09 -52.19
C GLY A 37 -5.78 -30.00 -50.66
N ASP A 38 -6.63 -30.64 -49.84
CA ASP A 38 -8.03 -31.09 -49.96
C ASP A 38 -8.51 -31.52 -48.54
N LEU A 39 -9.79 -31.61 -48.16
CA LEU A 39 -11.06 -31.43 -48.88
C LEU A 39 -12.12 -30.76 -47.94
N LEU A 40 -13.41 -30.94 -48.23
CA LEU A 40 -14.62 -30.35 -47.60
C LEU A 40 -15.80 -31.38 -47.72
N PRO A 41 -17.06 -31.17 -47.27
CA PRO A 41 -17.61 -30.36 -46.16
C PRO A 41 -18.60 -31.15 -45.20
N PRO A 42 -19.92 -30.86 -44.99
CA PRO A 42 -20.42 -30.18 -43.76
C PRO A 42 -21.74 -30.74 -43.13
N THR A 43 -22.45 -29.88 -42.36
CA THR A 43 -23.89 -29.87 -41.97
C THR A 43 -24.35 -30.87 -40.89
N ALA A 44 -24.90 -30.45 -39.74
CA ALA A 44 -26.20 -29.78 -39.44
C ALA A 44 -27.41 -30.77 -39.54
N THR A 45 -28.43 -30.80 -38.67
CA THR A 45 -29.20 -29.71 -38.03
C THR A 45 -29.97 -30.11 -36.74
N ALA A 46 -30.16 -29.13 -35.83
CA ALA A 46 -31.42 -28.69 -35.15
C ALA A 46 -32.34 -29.58 -34.26
N ALA A 47 -33.17 -28.85 -33.48
CA ALA A 47 -34.44 -29.18 -32.81
C ALA A 47 -34.46 -29.96 -31.47
N SER A 48 -35.33 -29.47 -30.57
CA SER A 48 -35.91 -30.19 -29.41
C SER A 48 -37.31 -30.71 -29.78
N PRO A 49 -37.93 -31.59 -28.97
CA PRO A 49 -38.96 -31.07 -28.05
C PRO A 49 -38.97 -31.78 -26.67
N ALA A 50 -40.04 -31.56 -25.89
CA ALA A 50 -40.12 -31.88 -24.46
C ALA A 50 -41.02 -33.09 -24.10
N ALA A 51 -40.97 -33.45 -22.81
CA ALA A 51 -42.10 -33.80 -21.92
C ALA A 51 -42.26 -35.24 -21.35
N ALA A 52 -42.65 -35.25 -20.07
CA ALA A 52 -43.64 -36.15 -19.43
C ALA A 52 -43.29 -37.60 -18.97
N SER A 53 -42.96 -37.70 -17.67
CA SER A 53 -43.88 -38.20 -16.61
C SER A 53 -43.65 -39.58 -15.92
N LYS A 54 -44.29 -39.70 -14.73
CA LYS A 54 -44.74 -40.91 -13.97
C LYS A 54 -43.77 -41.63 -13.00
N THR A 55 -43.67 -41.05 -11.80
CA THR A 55 -44.16 -41.61 -10.51
C THR A 55 -44.29 -43.13 -10.30
N ARG A 56 -43.51 -43.69 -9.35
CA ARG A 56 -43.89 -44.55 -8.18
C ARG A 56 -42.58 -45.02 -7.47
N GLN A 57 -42.36 -44.88 -6.16
CA GLN A 57 -43.03 -45.38 -4.93
C GLN A 57 -42.67 -46.82 -4.51
N SER A 58 -42.35 -46.98 -3.22
CA SER A 58 -42.08 -48.23 -2.47
C SER A 58 -40.79 -48.99 -2.88
N SER A 59 -40.16 -49.80 -2.03
CA SER A 59 -40.46 -50.24 -0.64
C SER A 59 -39.16 -50.37 0.19
N ALA A 60 -39.25 -50.55 1.50
CA ALA A 60 -38.11 -50.77 2.41
C ALA A 60 -38.17 -52.16 3.07
N SER A 61 -37.02 -52.77 3.36
CA SER A 61 -36.92 -53.99 4.17
C SER A 61 -35.57 -54.18 4.87
N THR A 62 -35.57 -54.03 6.20
CA THR A 62 -34.85 -54.83 7.23
C THR A 62 -33.49 -55.50 6.94
N ALA A 63 -32.45 -54.94 7.54
CA ALA A 63 -31.58 -55.52 8.58
C ALA A 63 -31.25 -57.04 8.61
N ALA A 64 -29.95 -57.35 8.77
CA ALA A 64 -29.40 -58.32 9.73
C ALA A 64 -27.87 -58.10 9.93
N ALA A 65 -27.32 -58.55 11.06
CA ALA A 65 -25.88 -58.65 11.35
C ALA A 65 -25.51 -60.13 11.63
N PRO A 66 -24.20 -60.47 11.72
CA PRO A 66 -23.75 -61.07 12.99
C PRO A 66 -22.31 -60.68 13.43
N GLN A 67 -21.96 -61.12 14.65
CA GLN A 67 -20.61 -61.17 15.23
C GLN A 67 -20.02 -62.60 15.04
N ILE A 68 -18.81 -63.02 15.44
CA ILE A 68 -17.75 -62.48 16.33
C ILE A 68 -16.36 -62.74 15.64
N ALA A 69 -15.14 -62.77 16.20
CA ALA A 69 -14.56 -62.86 17.55
C ALA A 69 -13.19 -62.13 17.62
N ALA A 70 -12.38 -62.38 18.67
CA ALA A 70 -11.01 -61.86 18.81
C ALA A 70 -10.03 -62.91 19.39
N ALA A 71 -8.73 -62.75 19.13
CA ALA A 71 -7.62 -63.47 19.80
C ALA A 71 -6.32 -62.63 19.78
N THR A 72 -5.42 -62.85 20.74
CA THR A 72 -4.39 -61.86 21.14
C THR A 72 -2.93 -62.43 21.07
N PRO A 73 -1.85 -61.82 21.64
CA PRO A 73 -0.56 -61.72 20.94
C PRO A 73 0.49 -62.78 21.35
N ARG A 74 1.70 -62.71 20.77
CA ARG A 74 2.90 -63.39 21.29
C ARG A 74 4.16 -62.52 21.32
N GLN A 75 4.97 -62.76 22.34
CA GLN A 75 6.28 -62.16 22.61
C GLN A 75 7.42 -63.09 22.14
N ARG A 76 8.65 -62.55 21.98
CA ARG A 76 9.84 -63.03 22.74
C ARG A 76 11.08 -62.12 22.59
N ALA A 77 11.90 -62.08 23.64
CA ALA A 77 13.30 -61.61 23.64
C ALA A 77 14.25 -62.83 23.35
N ALA A 78 15.60 -62.82 23.43
CA ALA A 78 16.64 -62.01 24.11
C ALA A 78 18.03 -62.45 23.54
N SER A 79 19.20 -61.82 23.73
CA SER A 79 19.69 -60.50 24.21
C SER A 79 21.24 -60.42 24.07
N GLN A 80 21.91 -59.38 24.59
CA GLN A 80 23.39 -59.19 24.71
C GLN A 80 24.12 -58.82 23.40
N LYS A 81 25.21 -58.01 23.35
CA LYS A 81 26.07 -57.27 24.33
C LYS A 81 26.76 -56.12 23.53
N SER A 82 27.40 -55.04 24.04
CA SER A 82 27.88 -54.66 25.39
C SER A 82 28.32 -53.17 25.50
N LYS A 83 28.18 -52.56 26.70
CA LYS A 83 29.01 -51.46 27.31
C LYS A 83 29.07 -50.08 26.58
N ALA A 84 29.33 -48.94 27.23
CA ALA A 84 29.68 -48.60 28.63
C ALA A 84 28.88 -47.36 29.17
N THR A 85 29.17 -46.88 30.39
CA THR A 85 28.24 -46.04 31.20
C THR A 85 28.90 -44.80 31.84
N LEU A 86 28.11 -43.75 32.11
CA LEU A 86 28.40 -42.65 33.07
C LEU A 86 28.21 -43.13 34.53
N PRO A 87 28.81 -42.46 35.54
CA PRO A 87 28.10 -41.44 36.35
C PRO A 87 29.04 -40.26 36.76
N ALA A 88 28.77 -39.31 37.68
CA ALA A 88 27.76 -39.17 38.75
C ALA A 88 27.40 -37.68 39.06
N GLN A 89 26.61 -37.44 40.12
CA GLN A 89 25.99 -36.14 40.47
C GLN A 89 26.53 -35.48 41.76
N ALA A 90 26.52 -34.14 41.76
CA ALA A 90 26.10 -33.17 42.81
C ALA A 90 26.42 -33.35 44.32
N SER A 91 26.78 -32.22 44.97
CA SER A 91 26.58 -31.90 46.39
C SER A 91 26.50 -30.37 46.59
N ALA A 92 26.17 -29.87 47.79
CA ALA A 92 25.71 -28.50 48.04
C ALA A 92 26.69 -27.57 48.83
N ALA A 93 26.30 -26.30 48.98
CA ALA A 93 27.06 -25.18 49.57
C ALA A 93 27.14 -25.22 51.12
N PRO A 94 27.88 -24.32 51.84
CA PRO A 94 27.55 -22.87 51.92
C PRO A 94 28.72 -21.86 52.18
N THR A 95 28.32 -20.58 52.33
CA THR A 95 28.89 -19.49 53.18
C THR A 95 29.89 -18.45 52.64
N ALA A 96 29.71 -17.23 53.17
CA ALA A 96 30.64 -16.08 53.32
C ALA A 96 30.97 -15.19 52.09
N ALA A 97 30.61 -13.91 52.23
CA ALA A 97 31.35 -12.76 51.68
C ALA A 97 32.22 -12.16 52.81
N PRO A 98 33.25 -11.31 52.53
CA PRO A 98 32.98 -9.87 52.37
C PRO A 98 33.99 -9.08 51.49
N ALA A 99 33.78 -7.76 51.50
CA ALA A 99 34.80 -6.68 51.43
C ALA A 99 35.48 -6.34 50.08
N SER A 100 35.24 -5.08 49.71
CA SER A 100 36.00 -4.22 48.79
C SER A 100 37.50 -4.12 49.07
N ILE A 101 38.29 -3.93 48.00
CA ILE A 101 39.64 -3.36 48.07
C ILE A 101 39.77 -2.20 47.06
N ASN A 102 40.14 -1.01 47.55
CA ASN A 102 40.65 0.08 46.71
C ASN A 102 42.14 -0.15 46.44
N SER A 103 42.63 0.22 45.25
CA SER A 103 44.06 0.25 44.93
C SER A 103 44.51 1.65 44.45
N PRO A 104 45.77 2.07 44.71
CA PRO A 104 46.16 3.49 44.64
C PRO A 104 46.97 3.87 43.38
N ALA A 105 47.43 5.12 43.35
CA ALA A 105 48.42 5.68 42.42
C ALA A 105 49.81 4.97 42.55
N THR A 106 50.82 5.14 41.69
CA THR A 106 51.31 6.40 41.06
C THR A 106 51.95 6.28 39.67
N ALA A 107 51.90 7.41 38.97
CA ALA A 107 52.46 7.80 37.66
C ALA A 107 53.88 7.35 37.25
N SER A 108 54.11 7.29 35.92
CA SER A 108 55.32 7.85 35.28
C SER A 108 55.12 8.24 33.79
N ASN A 109 55.35 9.52 33.49
CA ASN A 109 55.88 10.15 32.27
C ASN A 109 55.50 9.74 30.81
N ALA A 110 54.95 10.75 30.11
CA ALA A 110 55.48 11.40 28.88
C ALA A 110 54.88 11.15 27.48
N ALA A 111 55.11 12.17 26.63
CA ALA A 111 54.98 12.25 25.16
C ALA A 111 53.56 12.23 24.52
N ALA A 112 53.08 13.43 24.23
CA ALA A 112 51.82 13.77 23.56
C ALA A 112 51.53 13.08 22.20
N LEU A 113 50.25 12.79 21.97
CA LEU A 113 49.65 12.46 20.67
C LEU A 113 48.94 13.70 20.06
N PRO A 114 48.86 13.83 18.72
CA PRO A 114 48.25 15.00 18.08
C PRO A 114 46.72 15.03 18.23
N GLN A 115 46.16 16.21 18.48
CA GLN A 115 44.72 16.39 18.70
C GLN A 115 43.91 16.26 17.40
N ARG A 116 42.87 15.42 17.44
CA ARG A 116 41.89 15.26 16.36
C ARG A 116 40.97 16.49 16.32
N SER A 117 41.13 17.35 15.31
CA SER A 117 40.39 18.61 15.23
C SER A 117 38.89 18.40 15.00
N LYS A 118 38.06 19.18 15.71
CA LYS A 118 36.61 19.21 15.53
C LYS A 118 36.29 19.96 14.23
N ARG A 119 35.87 19.25 13.17
CA ARG A 119 35.16 19.88 12.04
C ARG A 119 33.66 19.95 12.35
N SER A 120 33.09 21.12 12.14
CA SER A 120 31.68 21.42 12.38
C SER A 120 30.78 20.75 11.34
N ALA A 121 29.71 20.08 11.78
CA ALA A 121 28.63 19.65 10.90
C ALA A 121 27.89 20.89 10.37
N SER A 122 28.01 21.18 9.08
CA SER A 122 27.34 22.29 8.42
C SER A 122 25.85 21.97 8.23
N LYS A 123 24.97 22.62 9.00
CA LYS A 123 23.52 22.58 8.78
C LYS A 123 23.21 23.01 7.34
N ALA A 124 22.60 22.13 6.55
CA ALA A 124 21.92 22.53 5.32
C ALA A 124 20.84 23.57 5.68
N ARG A 125 20.86 24.73 5.00
CA ARG A 125 19.86 25.78 5.20
C ARG A 125 18.68 25.51 4.28
N ARG A 126 17.46 25.64 4.81
CA ARG A 126 16.22 25.73 4.02
C ARG A 126 16.38 26.76 2.91
N ALA A 127 16.19 26.36 1.65
CA ALA A 127 15.84 27.30 0.59
C ALA A 127 14.37 27.72 0.81
N GLY A 128 14.08 29.02 0.75
CA GLY A 128 12.75 29.48 1.21
C GLY A 128 12.53 30.99 1.31
N LYS A 129 13.19 31.78 0.45
CA LYS A 129 12.79 33.13 0.01
C LYS A 129 13.75 33.59 -1.08
N GLY A 130 13.22 34.25 -2.10
CA GLY A 130 14.01 34.72 -3.24
C GLY A 130 14.66 36.08 -2.96
N GLU A 131 15.93 36.20 -3.36
CA GLU A 131 16.64 37.46 -3.59
C GLU A 131 17.41 37.31 -4.92
N ALA A 132 17.45 38.37 -5.71
CA ALA A 132 17.97 38.31 -7.07
C ALA A 132 19.50 38.18 -7.08
N ASN A 133 20.00 36.99 -7.39
CA ASN A 133 21.39 36.73 -7.72
C ASN A 133 21.42 36.01 -9.08
N GLY A 134 22.47 36.22 -9.88
CA GLY A 134 22.50 35.77 -11.29
C GLY A 134 22.59 34.25 -11.43
N GLN A 135 21.46 33.54 -11.37
CA GLN A 135 21.41 32.09 -11.49
C GLN A 135 21.75 31.64 -12.92
N HIS A 136 22.93 31.03 -13.10
CA HIS A 136 23.23 30.23 -14.28
C HIS A 136 22.25 29.05 -14.34
N THR A 137 21.53 28.88 -15.44
CA THR A 137 20.64 27.74 -15.61
C THR A 137 21.47 26.45 -15.73
N ARG A 138 21.19 25.49 -14.86
CA ARG A 138 21.82 24.15 -14.88
C ARG A 138 21.36 23.35 -16.11
N LEU A 139 22.11 22.32 -16.45
CA LEU A 139 21.76 21.37 -17.52
C LEU A 139 21.71 19.94 -16.96
N PHE A 140 20.51 19.39 -16.82
CA PHE A 140 20.30 18.05 -16.28
C PHE A 140 20.18 17.01 -17.38
N VAL A 141 21.15 16.08 -17.44
CA VAL A 141 21.10 14.93 -18.34
C VAL A 141 20.33 13.82 -17.64
N LEU A 142 19.25 13.33 -18.24
CA LEU A 142 18.40 12.32 -17.59
C LEU A 142 18.73 10.89 -18.05
N ASP A 143 18.74 9.98 -17.08
CA ASP A 143 18.71 8.53 -17.25
C ASP A 143 17.31 8.03 -17.66
N THR A 144 17.25 7.02 -18.55
CA THR A 144 16.02 6.31 -18.92
C THR A 144 15.26 5.79 -17.70
N ASN A 145 15.94 5.31 -16.66
CA ASN A 145 15.31 4.80 -15.44
C ASN A 145 14.54 5.87 -14.67
N VAL A 146 14.95 7.14 -14.77
CA VAL A 146 14.20 8.28 -14.19
C VAL A 146 12.86 8.44 -14.90
N LEU A 147 12.87 8.43 -16.23
CA LEU A 147 11.68 8.60 -17.07
C LEU A 147 10.74 7.38 -17.02
N LEU A 148 11.30 6.17 -16.90
CA LEU A 148 10.54 4.92 -16.76
C LEU A 148 9.93 4.75 -15.37
N HIS A 149 10.55 5.29 -14.32
CA HIS A 149 9.96 5.34 -12.98
C HIS A 149 8.96 6.50 -12.83
N ASP A 150 9.24 7.67 -13.42
CA ASP A 150 8.42 8.87 -13.29
C ASP A 150 8.20 9.55 -14.65
N PRO A 151 7.04 9.33 -15.29
CA PRO A 151 6.73 9.89 -16.60
C PRO A 151 6.40 11.39 -16.58
N THR A 152 6.64 12.07 -15.45
CA THR A 152 6.51 13.52 -15.30
C THR A 152 7.82 14.21 -14.89
N ALA A 153 8.94 13.48 -14.77
CA ALA A 153 10.25 14.04 -14.44
C ALA A 153 10.70 15.19 -15.37
N LEU A 154 10.31 15.13 -16.65
CA LEU A 154 10.54 16.18 -17.65
C LEU A 154 10.01 17.58 -17.23
N PHE A 155 9.15 17.68 -16.22
CA PHE A 155 8.49 18.94 -15.83
C PHE A 155 8.84 19.38 -14.40
N ARG A 156 9.97 18.92 -13.83
CA ARG A 156 10.32 19.14 -12.42
C ARG A 156 11.70 19.76 -12.14
N PHE A 157 12.37 20.27 -13.15
CA PHE A 157 13.67 20.95 -12.99
C PHE A 157 13.54 22.48 -12.93
N GLU A 158 12.35 22.99 -12.59
CA GLU A 158 11.99 24.42 -12.47
C GLU A 158 12.49 25.29 -13.63
N GLU A 159 13.41 26.24 -13.41
CA GLU A 159 14.02 27.06 -14.47
C GLU A 159 15.18 26.42 -15.23
N HIS A 160 15.60 25.20 -14.88
CA HIS A 160 16.78 24.55 -15.43
C HIS A 160 16.47 23.72 -16.69
N ASP A 161 17.45 23.61 -17.60
CA ASP A 161 17.29 22.87 -18.84
C ASP A 161 17.53 21.36 -18.64
N ILE A 162 16.89 20.56 -19.48
CA ILE A 162 16.94 19.10 -19.50
C ILE A 162 17.57 18.66 -20.82
N TYR A 163 18.48 17.68 -20.78
CA TYR A 163 19.06 17.06 -21.96
C TYR A 163 18.73 15.56 -22.03
N LEU A 164 18.29 15.10 -23.21
CA LEU A 164 18.05 13.68 -23.49
C LEU A 164 19.09 13.13 -24.48
N PRO A 165 20.00 12.23 -24.04
CA PRO A 165 20.83 11.42 -24.92
C PRO A 165 19.98 10.57 -25.87
N LEU A 166 20.50 10.27 -27.07
CA LEU A 166 19.76 9.51 -28.09
C LEU A 166 19.39 8.09 -27.59
N VAL A 167 20.32 7.43 -26.90
CA VAL A 167 20.11 6.10 -26.29
C VAL A 167 18.91 6.06 -25.34
N VAL A 168 18.60 7.16 -24.65
CA VAL A 168 17.42 7.23 -23.76
C VAL A 168 16.12 7.12 -24.56
N LEU A 169 16.09 7.61 -25.80
CA LEU A 169 14.93 7.47 -26.70
C LEU A 169 14.80 6.03 -27.23
N GLU A 170 15.92 5.37 -27.52
CA GLU A 170 15.98 3.97 -27.97
C GLU A 170 15.55 2.99 -26.87
N GLU A 171 16.03 3.20 -25.64
CA GLU A 171 15.60 2.43 -24.47
C GLU A 171 14.13 2.72 -24.13
N LEU A 172 13.68 3.97 -24.19
CA LEU A 172 12.26 4.31 -24.03
C LEU A 172 11.39 3.57 -25.06
N ASP A 173 11.81 3.42 -26.32
CA ASP A 173 11.05 2.66 -27.32
C ASP A 173 11.01 1.16 -27.02
N THR A 174 12.16 0.58 -26.71
CA THR A 174 12.31 -0.82 -26.31
C THR A 174 11.36 -1.16 -25.16
N HIS A 175 11.28 -0.28 -24.15
CA HIS A 175 10.45 -0.47 -22.96
C HIS A 175 8.94 -0.18 -23.16
N LYS A 176 8.46 0.32 -24.31
CA LYS A 176 7.01 0.55 -24.56
C LYS A 176 6.18 -0.74 -24.68
N ARG A 177 6.83 -1.90 -24.78
CA ARG A 177 6.18 -3.18 -25.11
C ARG A 177 5.61 -3.87 -23.85
N GLY A 178 4.45 -4.51 -23.98
CA GLY A 178 3.79 -5.23 -22.87
C GLY A 178 2.92 -4.36 -21.93
N ALA A 179 2.45 -4.96 -20.84
CA ALA A 179 1.40 -4.42 -19.96
C ALA A 179 1.90 -3.83 -18.62
N THR A 180 3.22 -3.78 -18.40
CA THR A 180 3.85 -3.36 -17.13
C THR A 180 3.69 -1.86 -16.82
N GLU A 181 3.93 -1.47 -15.57
CA GLU A 181 4.03 -0.07 -15.12
C GLU A 181 5.12 0.68 -15.93
N VAL A 182 6.30 0.07 -16.07
CA VAL A 182 7.42 0.58 -16.88
C VAL A 182 6.98 0.88 -18.31
N ALA A 183 6.28 -0.05 -18.97
CA ALA A 183 5.74 0.17 -20.31
C ALA A 183 4.62 1.22 -20.35
N ARG A 184 3.80 1.34 -19.29
CA ARG A 184 2.81 2.42 -19.15
C ARG A 184 3.50 3.79 -19.06
N ASN A 185 4.59 3.89 -18.30
CA ASN A 185 5.37 5.10 -18.09
C ASN A 185 6.13 5.50 -19.37
N GLY A 186 6.87 4.59 -20.02
CA GLY A 186 7.54 4.88 -21.30
C GLY A 186 6.56 5.38 -22.39
N ARG A 187 5.37 4.77 -22.48
CA ARG A 187 4.28 5.26 -23.37
C ARG A 187 3.70 6.61 -22.95
N GLN A 188 3.79 7.00 -21.68
CA GLN A 188 3.37 8.32 -21.20
C GLN A 188 4.45 9.38 -21.49
N VAL A 189 5.72 9.08 -21.22
CA VAL A 189 6.87 9.93 -21.58
C VAL A 189 6.84 10.26 -23.08
N SER A 190 6.72 9.25 -23.96
CA SER A 190 6.70 9.52 -25.39
C SER A 190 5.49 10.33 -25.87
N ARG A 191 4.33 10.29 -25.19
CA ARG A 191 3.22 11.22 -25.48
C ARG A 191 3.53 12.65 -25.02
N SER A 192 4.26 12.83 -23.93
CA SER A 192 4.74 14.15 -23.50
C SER A 192 5.77 14.71 -24.48
N LEU A 193 6.70 13.89 -24.98
CA LEU A 193 7.68 14.27 -26.01
C LEU A 193 6.98 14.64 -27.34
N ASP A 194 6.05 13.80 -27.80
CA ASP A 194 5.24 14.01 -29.01
C ASP A 194 4.41 15.30 -28.94
N ALA A 195 3.82 15.61 -27.78
CA ALA A 195 3.11 16.87 -27.55
C ALA A 195 4.05 18.10 -27.56
N LEU A 196 5.22 18.02 -26.93
CA LEU A 196 6.22 19.10 -26.95
C LEU A 196 6.71 19.40 -28.38
N VAL A 197 7.02 18.35 -29.16
CA VAL A 197 7.43 18.49 -30.57
C VAL A 197 6.29 19.06 -31.42
N SER A 198 5.06 18.56 -31.23
CA SER A 198 3.88 19.01 -32.00
C SER A 198 3.55 20.49 -31.78
N ILE A 199 3.77 21.03 -30.57
CA ILE A 199 3.54 22.44 -30.25
C ILE A 199 4.67 23.33 -30.79
N ALA A 200 5.91 22.83 -30.84
CA ALA A 200 7.06 23.57 -31.37
C ALA A 200 7.10 23.67 -32.90
N GLY A 201 6.43 22.77 -33.63
CA GLY A 201 6.33 22.80 -35.09
C GLY A 201 7.68 22.55 -35.78
N GLN A 202 8.00 23.33 -36.82
CA GLN A 202 9.26 23.23 -37.57
C GLN A 202 10.44 23.99 -36.91
N ASN A 203 10.34 24.37 -35.64
CA ASN A 203 11.48 24.94 -34.92
C ASN A 203 12.62 23.91 -34.82
N ASP A 204 13.86 24.39 -34.95
CA ASP A 204 15.04 23.53 -34.86
C ASP A 204 15.15 22.88 -33.47
N LEU A 205 15.19 21.54 -33.44
CA LEU A 205 15.36 20.75 -32.22
C LEU A 205 16.68 21.07 -31.49
N SER A 206 17.68 21.62 -32.19
CA SER A 206 18.93 22.10 -31.58
C SER A 206 18.70 23.25 -30.58
N ALA A 207 17.67 24.08 -30.78
CA ALA A 207 17.39 25.25 -29.96
C ALA A 207 16.62 24.94 -28.66
N GLY A 208 16.14 23.69 -28.50
CA GLY A 208 15.41 23.18 -27.34
C GLY A 208 13.94 23.60 -27.25
N LEU A 209 13.08 22.67 -26.82
CA LEU A 209 11.63 22.84 -26.72
C LEU A 209 11.23 23.39 -25.34
N PRO A 210 10.46 24.50 -25.22
CA PRO A 210 10.00 25.00 -23.92
C PRO A 210 9.09 24.00 -23.20
N LEU A 211 9.40 23.66 -21.94
CA LEU A 211 8.70 22.62 -21.18
C LEU A 211 7.29 23.06 -20.72
N ASP A 212 7.09 24.35 -20.45
CA ASP A 212 5.81 24.94 -20.04
C ASP A 212 4.75 24.97 -21.15
N SER A 213 5.16 24.83 -22.41
CA SER A 213 4.31 24.89 -23.60
C SER A 213 3.12 23.91 -23.59
N THR A 214 3.24 22.80 -22.87
CA THR A 214 2.16 21.80 -22.67
C THR A 214 1.21 22.15 -21.50
N GLY A 215 1.33 23.35 -20.91
CA GLY A 215 0.54 23.84 -19.78
C GLY A 215 1.25 23.76 -18.42
N GLN A 216 2.48 23.22 -18.37
CA GLN A 216 3.24 22.98 -17.14
C GLN A 216 4.00 24.23 -16.68
N LYS A 217 3.26 25.28 -16.27
CA LYS A 217 3.78 26.63 -15.93
C LYS A 217 4.90 26.74 -14.87
N GLN A 218 5.29 25.63 -14.24
CA GLN A 218 6.41 25.55 -13.29
C GLN A 218 7.72 25.14 -13.97
N ALA A 219 7.67 24.42 -15.10
CA ALA A 219 8.83 23.97 -15.85
C ALA A 219 9.23 25.03 -16.90
N ARG A 220 9.99 26.05 -16.46
CA ARG A 220 10.39 27.21 -17.29
C ARG A 220 11.61 26.95 -18.17
N GLY A 221 12.36 25.88 -17.90
CA GLY A 221 13.50 25.44 -18.73
C GLY A 221 13.08 24.83 -20.06
N LYS A 222 14.08 24.43 -20.84
CA LYS A 222 13.94 23.76 -22.15
C LYS A 222 14.29 22.27 -22.09
N LEU A 223 13.70 21.52 -23.01
CA LEU A 223 14.10 20.17 -23.37
C LEU A 223 15.01 20.18 -24.60
N LEU A 224 16.26 19.78 -24.42
CA LEU A 224 17.28 19.61 -25.43
C LEU A 224 17.45 18.12 -25.77
N PHE A 225 17.78 17.83 -27.03
CA PHE A 225 18.01 16.48 -27.52
C PHE A 225 19.43 16.34 -28.08
N GLN A 226 19.95 15.12 -28.07
CA GLN A 226 21.17 14.79 -28.81
C GLN A 226 20.91 14.78 -30.32
N THR A 227 21.14 15.94 -30.97
CA THR A 227 21.06 16.11 -32.43
C THR A 227 22.37 15.80 -33.16
N THR A 228 23.49 15.77 -32.45
CA THR A 228 24.83 15.47 -32.99
C THR A 228 25.46 14.26 -32.31
N LEU A 229 26.34 13.56 -33.05
CA LEU A 229 27.20 12.56 -32.45
C LEU A 229 28.26 13.27 -31.60
N LEU A 230 28.31 12.89 -30.32
CA LEU A 230 29.26 13.40 -29.34
C LEU A 230 30.34 12.34 -29.14
N GLU A 231 31.30 12.30 -30.05
CA GLU A 231 32.42 11.36 -30.00
C GLU A 231 33.34 11.71 -28.83
N GLN A 232 33.30 10.91 -27.77
CA GLN A 232 34.32 10.94 -26.73
C GLN A 232 34.61 9.57 -26.15
N GLU A 233 35.89 9.20 -26.14
CA GLU A 233 36.35 8.01 -25.45
C GLU A 233 36.25 8.21 -23.93
N LEU A 234 35.42 7.39 -23.28
CA LEU A 234 35.55 7.10 -21.86
C LEU A 234 36.82 6.26 -21.62
N PRO A 235 37.43 6.30 -20.42
CA PRO A 235 38.60 5.50 -20.10
C PRO A 235 38.37 4.01 -20.40
N GLN A 236 39.37 3.35 -21.02
CA GLN A 236 39.29 1.97 -21.53
C GLN A 236 38.91 0.89 -20.48
N ALA A 237 38.90 1.24 -19.19
CA ALA A 237 38.40 0.39 -18.11
C ALA A 237 36.85 0.23 -18.10
N LEU A 238 36.11 1.05 -18.86
CA LEU A 238 34.65 0.95 -18.98
C LEU A 238 34.25 0.19 -20.27
N PRO A 239 33.44 -0.88 -20.18
CA PRO A 239 32.99 -1.62 -21.37
C PRO A 239 32.22 -0.73 -22.35
N GLN A 240 32.69 -0.64 -23.59
CA GLN A 240 31.99 0.06 -24.66
C GLN A 240 30.67 -0.66 -25.00
N GLY A 241 29.68 0.10 -25.48
CA GLY A 241 28.39 -0.45 -25.97
C GLY A 241 27.30 -0.70 -24.92
N LYS A 242 27.51 -0.40 -23.63
CA LYS A 242 26.40 -0.34 -22.64
C LYS A 242 25.74 1.03 -22.63
N ALA A 243 24.40 1.06 -22.51
CA ALA A 243 23.61 2.29 -22.55
C ALA A 243 24.01 3.30 -21.46
N ASP A 244 24.15 2.86 -20.22
CA ASP A 244 24.64 3.69 -19.10
C ASP A 244 26.05 4.27 -19.36
N ASN A 245 26.91 3.55 -20.09
CA ASN A 245 28.22 4.09 -20.48
C ASN A 245 28.13 5.07 -21.66
N GLN A 246 27.14 4.94 -22.57
CA GLN A 246 26.86 5.96 -23.60
C GLN A 246 26.31 7.25 -22.98
N ILE A 247 25.40 7.15 -22.00
CA ILE A 247 24.89 8.30 -21.23
C ILE A 247 26.06 9.02 -20.54
N LEU A 248 26.96 8.29 -19.88
CA LEU A 248 28.16 8.86 -19.25
C LEU A 248 29.09 9.57 -20.25
N GLY A 249 29.24 9.04 -21.47
CA GLY A 249 29.99 9.70 -22.54
C GLY A 249 29.37 11.04 -22.96
N VAL A 250 28.04 11.08 -23.11
CA VAL A 250 27.29 12.30 -23.44
C VAL A 250 27.39 13.35 -22.34
N VAL A 251 27.25 12.99 -21.05
CA VAL A 251 27.43 13.92 -19.93
C VAL A 251 28.83 14.54 -19.96
N HIS A 252 29.87 13.71 -20.19
CA HIS A 252 31.25 14.17 -20.19
C HIS A 252 31.58 15.10 -21.38
N ALA A 253 31.02 14.81 -22.56
CA ALA A 253 31.13 15.70 -23.73
C ALA A 253 30.40 17.04 -23.50
N LEU A 254 29.20 17.02 -22.91
CA LEU A 254 28.45 18.24 -22.58
C LEU A 254 29.18 19.13 -21.56
N GLN A 255 29.87 18.54 -20.56
CA GLN A 255 30.72 19.30 -19.64
C GLN A 255 31.87 20.06 -20.33
N LYS A 256 32.35 19.58 -21.49
CA LYS A 256 33.38 20.27 -22.29
C LYS A 256 32.82 21.29 -23.28
N LEU A 257 31.59 21.06 -23.76
CA LEU A 257 30.89 21.99 -24.64
C LEU A 257 30.28 23.19 -23.90
N HIS A 258 29.92 23.00 -22.62
CA HIS A 258 29.29 24.01 -21.76
C HIS A 258 30.08 24.28 -20.47
N PRO A 259 31.35 24.74 -20.55
CA PRO A 259 32.13 25.11 -19.36
C PRO A 259 31.50 26.28 -18.55
N GLU A 260 30.56 27.02 -19.13
CA GLU A 260 29.78 28.08 -18.50
C GLU A 260 28.53 27.61 -17.73
N ARG A 261 28.22 26.31 -17.76
CA ARG A 261 27.05 25.71 -17.11
C ARG A 261 27.42 24.49 -16.27
N GLU A 262 26.72 24.32 -15.15
CA GLU A 262 26.82 23.09 -14.36
C GLU A 262 25.98 21.97 -15.04
N VAL A 263 26.67 20.99 -15.63
CA VAL A 263 26.06 19.81 -16.25
C VAL A 263 26.04 18.66 -15.25
N ILE A 264 24.84 18.16 -14.95
CA ILE A 264 24.56 17.19 -13.88
C ILE A 264 23.85 15.96 -14.46
N LEU A 265 24.34 14.76 -14.16
CA LEU A 265 23.63 13.51 -14.45
C LEU A 265 22.58 13.21 -13.37
N VAL A 266 21.34 12.96 -13.77
CA VAL A 266 20.24 12.58 -12.89
C VAL A 266 19.84 11.14 -13.16
N SER A 267 19.99 10.28 -12.16
CA SER A 267 19.78 8.84 -12.27
C SER A 267 19.20 8.26 -10.98
N LYS A 268 18.46 7.14 -11.08
CA LYS A 268 18.07 6.32 -9.93
C LYS A 268 19.05 5.19 -9.62
N ASP A 269 19.95 4.83 -10.53
CA ASP A 269 20.95 3.79 -10.29
C ASP A 269 22.17 4.36 -9.56
N ILE A 270 22.42 3.82 -8.36
CA ILE A 270 23.61 4.14 -7.57
C ILE A 270 24.91 3.81 -8.32
N ASN A 271 24.94 2.75 -9.15
CA ASN A 271 26.15 2.37 -9.87
C ASN A 271 26.50 3.40 -10.94
N MET A 272 25.53 3.88 -11.75
CA MET A 272 25.80 4.95 -12.71
C MET A 272 26.19 6.27 -12.02
N ARG A 273 25.57 6.63 -10.88
CA ARG A 273 26.01 7.80 -10.09
C ARG A 273 27.44 7.65 -9.54
N VAL A 274 27.84 6.45 -9.12
CA VAL A 274 29.21 6.16 -8.66
C VAL A 274 30.20 6.22 -9.82
N LYS A 275 29.89 5.63 -10.98
CA LYS A 275 30.70 5.75 -12.21
C LYS A 275 30.90 7.23 -12.60
N ALA A 276 29.83 8.02 -12.60
CA ALA A 276 29.88 9.44 -12.95
C ALA A 276 30.84 10.22 -12.04
N ARG A 277 30.69 10.05 -10.71
CA ARG A 277 31.56 10.71 -9.72
C ARG A 277 33.01 10.24 -9.82
N ALA A 278 33.26 8.96 -10.14
CA ALA A 278 34.61 8.43 -10.39
C ALA A 278 35.26 9.01 -11.66
N LEU A 279 34.46 9.47 -12.63
CA LEU A 279 34.89 10.18 -13.83
C LEU A 279 34.94 11.72 -13.64
N GLY A 280 34.72 12.22 -12.41
CA GLY A 280 34.71 13.65 -12.09
C GLY A 280 33.42 14.40 -12.48
N MET A 281 32.38 13.69 -12.92
CA MET A 281 31.09 14.28 -13.30
C MET A 281 30.18 14.51 -12.08
N ALA A 282 29.42 15.61 -12.11
CA ALA A 282 28.36 15.84 -11.15
C ALA A 282 27.21 14.86 -11.40
N ALA A 283 26.72 14.20 -10.34
CA ALA A 283 25.63 13.25 -10.42
C ALA A 283 24.76 13.24 -9.16
N GLU A 284 23.46 13.36 -9.36
CA GLU A 284 22.43 13.49 -8.33
C GLU A 284 21.41 12.34 -8.41
N ASP A 285 20.73 12.07 -7.30
CA ASP A 285 19.63 11.11 -7.25
C ASP A 285 18.33 11.77 -7.74
N TYR A 286 17.51 11.05 -8.51
CA TYR A 286 16.16 11.53 -8.81
C TYR A 286 15.23 11.28 -7.61
N GLN A 287 15.33 12.19 -6.65
CA GLN A 287 14.33 12.34 -5.61
C GLN A 287 13.09 13.03 -6.18
N ASN A 288 11.94 12.38 -6.00
CA ASN A 288 10.64 12.94 -6.34
C ASN A 288 10.11 13.62 -5.07
N ASP A 289 10.03 14.96 -5.06
CA ASP A 289 9.43 15.80 -4.00
C ASP A 289 7.88 15.61 -3.95
N ARG A 290 7.48 14.34 -3.80
CA ARG A 290 6.11 13.79 -3.83
C ARG A 290 6.04 12.26 -3.74
N THR A 291 7.16 11.52 -3.79
CA THR A 291 7.24 10.31 -2.97
C THR A 291 7.42 10.80 -1.55
N LEU A 292 6.44 10.49 -0.68
CA LEU A 292 6.37 10.95 0.71
C LEU A 292 7.73 10.80 1.40
N ASP A 293 8.24 11.91 1.97
CA ASP A 293 9.60 11.96 2.53
C ASP A 293 9.80 10.92 3.64
N ASP A 294 10.84 10.11 3.47
CA ASP A 294 11.52 9.20 4.39
C ASP A 294 10.89 9.07 5.81
N ASP A 295 9.93 8.14 5.94
CA ASP A 295 9.41 7.41 7.12
C ASP A 295 9.05 8.15 8.45
N GLU A 296 9.51 9.38 8.70
CA GLU A 296 9.23 10.18 9.89
C GLU A 296 7.97 11.08 9.77
N LEU A 297 7.36 11.16 8.57
CA LEU A 297 6.20 12.02 8.29
C LEU A 297 4.95 11.29 7.76
N LEU A 298 4.89 9.96 7.87
CA LEU A 298 3.66 9.21 7.63
C LEU A 298 2.56 9.65 8.63
N TYR A 299 1.46 10.21 8.10
CA TYR A 299 0.33 10.67 8.89
C TYR A 299 -0.24 9.52 9.74
N SER A 300 0.00 9.55 11.05
CA SER A 300 -0.33 8.46 11.99
C SER A 300 -1.82 8.36 12.35
N GLY A 301 -2.63 9.36 11.97
CA GLY A 301 -4.01 9.50 12.45
C GLY A 301 -4.14 10.07 13.87
N ALA A 302 -3.04 10.28 14.61
CA ALA A 302 -3.07 10.74 16.01
C ALA A 302 -2.05 11.87 16.28
N LEU A 303 -2.47 12.87 17.06
CA LEU A 303 -1.68 14.04 17.43
C LEU A 303 -1.56 14.17 18.96
N ALA A 304 -0.32 14.20 19.45
CA ALA A 304 -0.03 14.57 20.83
C ALA A 304 -0.28 16.07 21.05
N LEU A 305 -1.10 16.41 22.05
CA LEU A 305 -1.31 17.78 22.50
C LEU A 305 -0.17 18.20 23.44
N PRO A 306 0.35 19.45 23.36
CA PRO A 306 1.46 19.89 24.19
C PRO A 306 1.07 19.99 25.67
N GLU A 307 2.03 19.83 26.58
CA GLU A 307 1.78 19.89 28.05
C GLU A 307 1.08 21.18 28.52
N ASN A 308 1.24 22.28 27.78
CA ASN A 308 0.60 23.57 28.08
C ASN A 308 -0.72 23.79 27.32
N PHE A 309 -1.32 22.75 26.73
CA PHE A 309 -2.57 22.81 25.97
C PHE A 309 -3.70 23.48 26.75
N TRP A 310 -4.04 22.97 27.93
CA TRP A 310 -5.11 23.53 28.77
C TRP A 310 -4.81 24.98 29.20
N ALA A 311 -3.57 25.27 29.59
CA ALA A 311 -3.14 26.61 29.95
C ALA A 311 -3.24 27.62 28.78
N ARG A 312 -3.06 27.15 27.53
CA ARG A 312 -3.20 27.98 26.31
C ARG A 312 -4.66 28.23 25.90
N GLN A 313 -5.59 27.33 26.20
CA GLN A 313 -7.02 27.57 25.96
C GLN A 313 -7.60 28.62 26.92
N GLY A 314 -7.16 28.60 28.18
CA GLY A 314 -7.51 29.61 29.18
C GLY A 314 -9.02 29.79 29.34
N LYS A 315 -9.48 31.05 29.43
CA LYS A 315 -10.91 31.39 29.57
C LYS A 315 -11.75 31.27 28.28
N LYS A 316 -11.17 30.79 27.17
CA LYS A 316 -11.86 30.60 25.87
C LYS A 316 -12.27 29.15 25.59
N LEU A 317 -11.98 28.21 26.50
CA LEU A 317 -12.43 26.83 26.38
C LEU A 317 -13.95 26.77 26.57
N GLU A 318 -14.69 26.52 25.50
CA GLU A 318 -16.10 26.12 25.59
C GLU A 318 -16.15 24.60 25.80
N SER A 319 -17.03 24.12 26.67
CA SER A 319 -17.37 22.70 26.75
C SER A 319 -18.87 22.48 26.95
N TRP A 320 -19.39 21.41 26.37
CA TRP A 320 -20.79 21.01 26.48
C TRP A 320 -20.93 19.49 26.35
N GLN A 321 -22.12 18.98 26.65
CA GLN A 321 -22.46 17.57 26.42
C GLN A 321 -23.59 17.46 25.41
N SER A 322 -23.54 16.45 24.55
CA SER A 322 -24.59 16.15 23.57
C SER A 322 -24.63 14.66 23.30
N GLN A 323 -25.83 14.06 23.36
CA GLN A 323 -26.07 12.62 23.14
C GLN A 323 -25.24 11.66 24.03
N GLY A 324 -24.66 12.16 25.14
CA GLY A 324 -23.81 11.40 26.07
C GLY A 324 -22.31 11.65 25.89
N ASP A 325 -21.89 12.16 24.72
CA ASP A 325 -20.50 12.57 24.48
C ASP A 325 -20.23 13.98 25.02
N THR A 326 -18.98 14.22 25.44
CA THR A 326 -18.51 15.55 25.87
C THR A 326 -17.71 16.21 24.74
N PHE A 327 -17.94 17.49 24.53
CA PHE A 327 -17.36 18.28 23.45
C PHE A 327 -16.57 19.45 24.02
N TYR A 328 -15.51 19.86 23.32
CA TYR A 328 -14.68 21.01 23.63
C TYR A 328 -14.46 21.85 22.37
N ARG A 329 -14.71 23.16 22.41
CA ARG A 329 -14.17 24.09 21.40
C ARG A 329 -12.81 24.58 21.85
N VAL A 330 -11.82 24.42 20.98
CA VAL A 330 -10.42 24.80 21.25
C VAL A 330 -9.90 25.68 20.11
N HIS A 331 -9.01 26.61 20.44
CA HIS A 331 -8.47 27.60 19.51
C HIS A 331 -6.93 27.58 19.48
N GLY A 332 -6.37 28.29 18.50
CA GLY A 332 -4.95 28.67 18.46
C GLY A 332 -4.08 27.78 17.56
N PRO A 333 -2.75 27.97 17.57
CA PRO A 333 -1.86 27.45 16.52
C PRO A 333 -1.92 25.94 16.28
N ALA A 334 -2.21 25.13 17.32
CA ALA A 334 -2.32 23.68 17.18
C ALA A 334 -3.51 23.23 16.30
N VAL A 335 -4.56 24.06 16.18
CA VAL A 335 -5.72 23.80 15.31
C VAL A 335 -5.32 23.83 13.83
N GLN A 336 -4.35 24.65 13.45
CA GLN A 336 -3.91 24.81 12.05
C GLN A 336 -3.23 23.54 11.49
N SER A 337 -2.81 22.62 12.37
CA SER A 337 -2.25 21.31 12.03
C SER A 337 -3.22 20.14 12.26
N MET A 338 -4.47 20.39 12.66
CA MET A 338 -5.48 19.36 12.87
C MET A 338 -6.21 19.01 11.56
N LEU A 339 -6.62 17.75 11.42
CA LEU A 339 -7.50 17.26 10.36
C LEU A 339 -8.78 16.67 10.96
N VAL A 340 -9.89 16.73 10.23
CA VAL A 340 -11.14 16.05 10.62
C VAL A 340 -10.90 14.53 10.71
N ASN A 341 -11.52 13.90 11.71
CA ASN A 341 -11.29 12.50 12.11
C ASN A 341 -9.86 12.15 12.57
N GLN A 342 -9.00 13.13 12.81
CA GLN A 342 -7.74 12.91 13.51
C GLN A 342 -8.01 12.74 15.02
N PHE A 343 -7.32 11.81 15.65
CA PHE A 343 -7.32 11.69 17.10
C PHE A 343 -6.38 12.71 17.72
N VAL A 344 -6.78 13.27 18.86
CA VAL A 344 -5.93 14.12 19.70
C VAL A 344 -5.88 13.56 21.12
N TYR A 345 -4.69 13.58 21.73
CA TYR A 345 -4.52 13.10 23.09
C TYR A 345 -3.64 13.99 23.95
N TYR A 346 -3.99 14.08 25.23
CA TYR A 346 -3.19 14.73 26.27
C TYR A 346 -2.90 13.72 27.37
N GLU A 347 -1.63 13.49 27.66
CA GLU A 347 -1.16 12.59 28.70
C GLU A 347 -0.07 13.31 29.50
N LYS A 348 -0.29 13.48 30.80
CA LYS A 348 0.68 14.10 31.70
C LYS A 348 0.60 13.44 33.09
N PRO A 349 1.73 12.97 33.68
CA PRO A 349 1.70 12.32 34.99
C PRO A 349 1.07 13.21 36.07
N GLY A 350 0.07 12.68 36.78
CA GLY A 350 -0.65 13.39 37.85
C GLY A 350 -1.82 14.26 37.40
N GLU A 351 -2.08 14.41 36.10
CA GLU A 351 -3.25 15.11 35.56
C GLU A 351 -4.21 14.15 34.84
N ALA A 352 -5.48 14.57 34.68
CA ALA A 352 -6.45 13.82 33.91
C ALA A 352 -6.11 13.88 32.41
N GLY A 353 -5.97 12.72 31.77
CA GLY A 353 -5.73 12.63 30.34
C GLY A 353 -6.96 13.01 29.50
N LEU A 354 -6.73 13.45 28.27
CA LEU A 354 -7.77 13.65 27.26
C LEU A 354 -7.56 12.67 26.12
N TYR A 355 -8.63 12.03 25.68
CA TYR A 355 -8.70 11.30 24.41
C TYR A 355 -9.91 11.80 23.64
N ALA A 356 -9.69 12.38 22.46
CA ALA A 356 -10.75 12.94 21.64
C ALA A 356 -10.49 12.76 20.14
N ILE A 357 -11.52 12.96 19.33
CA ILE A 357 -11.44 13.06 17.86
C ILE A 357 -11.81 14.49 17.43
N VAL A 358 -11.17 14.97 16.36
CA VAL A 358 -11.51 16.25 15.72
C VAL A 358 -12.78 16.07 14.91
N GLU A 359 -13.90 16.53 15.45
CA GLU A 359 -15.24 16.41 14.87
C GLU A 359 -15.46 17.43 13.74
N SER A 360 -14.99 18.67 13.92
CA SER A 360 -15.05 19.70 12.88
C SER A 360 -14.01 20.81 13.09
N LEU A 361 -13.71 21.54 12.01
CA LEU A 361 -12.79 22.67 11.96
C LEU A 361 -13.54 23.91 11.45
N GLN A 362 -13.39 25.03 12.16
CA GLN A 362 -14.08 26.30 11.90
C GLN A 362 -13.11 27.46 12.12
N GLY A 363 -12.44 27.92 11.06
CA GLY A 363 -11.50 29.03 11.10
C GLY A 363 -10.25 28.72 11.93
N ASP A 364 -10.07 29.40 13.06
CA ASP A 364 -8.99 29.17 14.03
C ASP A 364 -9.38 28.17 15.14
N SER A 365 -10.59 27.60 15.07
CA SER A 365 -11.18 26.75 16.10
C SER A 365 -11.42 25.31 15.63
N ALA A 366 -11.24 24.35 16.53
CA ALA A 366 -11.62 22.96 16.36
C ALA A 366 -12.69 22.59 17.39
N VAL A 367 -13.63 21.72 16.99
CA VAL A 367 -14.50 21.00 17.92
C VAL A 367 -13.92 19.61 18.13
N LEU A 368 -13.54 19.31 19.37
CA LEU A 368 -13.08 18.00 19.81
C LEU A 368 -14.23 17.27 20.50
N ARG A 369 -14.43 15.98 20.20
CA ARG A 369 -15.39 15.11 20.88
C ARG A 369 -14.67 14.01 21.63
N THR A 370 -14.98 13.81 22.91
CA THR A 370 -14.38 12.75 23.74
C THR A 370 -14.64 11.37 23.15
N LEU A 371 -13.64 10.50 23.18
CA LEU A 371 -13.81 9.13 22.70
C LEU A 371 -14.64 8.28 23.67
N ARG A 372 -15.32 7.28 23.11
CA ARG A 372 -15.82 6.16 23.92
C ARG A 372 -14.63 5.31 24.35
N ASP A 373 -14.57 4.98 25.63
CA ASP A 373 -13.56 4.09 26.19
C ASP A 373 -13.90 2.62 25.93
N TYR A 374 -13.24 2.01 24.95
CA TYR A 374 -13.31 0.58 24.63
C TYR A 374 -12.31 -0.28 25.42
N THR A 375 -11.55 0.29 26.36
CA THR A 375 -10.72 -0.49 27.31
C THR A 375 -11.58 -1.07 28.45
N SER A 376 -12.72 -0.44 28.75
CA SER A 376 -13.69 -0.93 29.72
C SER A 376 -14.48 -2.15 29.24
N ILE A 377 -14.59 -3.16 30.10
CA ILE A 377 -15.44 -4.36 29.91
C ILE A 377 -16.88 -3.98 29.52
N LYS A 378 -17.41 -2.88 30.05
CA LYS A 378 -18.77 -2.37 29.76
C LYS A 378 -18.99 -1.96 28.30
N HIS A 379 -17.93 -1.72 27.55
CA HIS A 379 -17.95 -1.26 26.16
C HIS A 379 -17.28 -2.22 25.19
N ASN A 380 -17.01 -3.46 25.60
CA ASN A 380 -16.41 -4.46 24.70
C ASN A 380 -17.21 -4.61 23.39
N VAL A 381 -16.50 -4.84 22.28
CA VAL A 381 -17.05 -5.05 20.94
C VAL A 381 -16.86 -6.53 20.61
N TRP A 382 -17.96 -7.28 20.51
CA TRP A 382 -17.95 -8.74 20.31
C TRP A 382 -17.00 -9.49 21.28
N GLY A 383 -16.99 -9.12 22.57
CA GLY A 383 -16.10 -9.69 23.58
C GLY A 383 -14.67 -9.12 23.58
N VAL A 384 -14.30 -8.29 22.60
CA VAL A 384 -12.97 -7.68 22.49
C VAL A 384 -12.94 -6.31 23.18
N MET A 385 -11.89 -6.07 23.96
CA MET A 385 -11.57 -4.75 24.52
C MET A 385 -10.29 -4.22 23.86
N ALA A 386 -10.16 -2.90 23.75
CA ALA A 386 -8.89 -2.27 23.45
C ALA A 386 -7.93 -2.45 24.63
N ARG A 387 -6.70 -2.91 24.37
CA ARG A 387 -5.65 -3.02 25.40
C ARG A 387 -4.84 -1.74 25.57
N ASN A 388 -4.76 -0.95 24.50
CA ASN A 388 -4.02 0.31 24.48
C ASN A 388 -4.80 1.41 23.73
N ARG A 389 -4.26 2.63 23.82
CA ARG A 389 -4.83 3.86 23.21
C ARG A 389 -5.08 3.71 21.70
N GLU A 390 -4.16 3.09 20.97
CA GLU A 390 -4.20 2.98 19.51
C GLU A 390 -5.30 2.01 19.06
N GLN A 391 -5.49 0.90 19.79
CA GLN A 391 -6.64 0.00 19.60
C GLN A 391 -7.97 0.67 19.97
N ASN A 392 -8.00 1.52 21.01
CA ASN A 392 -9.19 2.30 21.38
C ASN A 392 -9.56 3.30 20.28
N PHE A 393 -8.58 3.95 19.68
CA PHE A 393 -8.75 4.83 18.52
C PHE A 393 -9.30 4.06 17.32
N ALA A 394 -8.73 2.89 17.00
CA ALA A 394 -9.22 2.02 15.93
C ALA A 394 -10.69 1.60 16.13
N LEU A 395 -11.10 1.19 17.35
CA LEU A 395 -12.50 0.85 17.62
C LEU A 395 -13.43 2.07 17.52
N ASN A 396 -12.98 3.28 17.89
CA ASN A 396 -13.77 4.51 17.67
C ASN A 396 -13.99 4.81 16.16
N LEU A 397 -13.03 4.52 15.27
CA LEU A 397 -13.25 4.66 13.81
C LEU A 397 -14.16 3.57 13.25
N LEU A 398 -13.96 2.32 13.67
CA LEU A 398 -14.69 1.16 13.17
C LEU A 398 -16.17 1.22 13.59
N MET A 399 -16.46 1.63 14.83
CA MET A 399 -17.82 1.72 15.38
C MET A 399 -18.54 3.04 15.08
N ASN A 400 -17.88 4.06 14.50
CA ASN A 400 -18.56 5.28 14.06
C ASN A 400 -19.31 4.99 12.73
N PRO A 401 -20.65 5.08 12.68
CA PRO A 401 -21.41 4.79 11.46
C PRO A 401 -21.22 5.82 10.34
N GLU A 402 -20.82 7.05 10.67
CA GLU A 402 -20.63 8.15 9.71
C GLU A 402 -19.30 8.06 8.95
N ILE A 403 -18.42 7.10 9.26
CA ILE A 403 -17.12 6.93 8.60
C ILE A 403 -17.21 5.80 7.57
N ASP A 404 -17.37 6.12 6.29
CA ASP A 404 -17.42 5.17 5.17
C ASP A 404 -16.08 4.46 4.92
N PHE A 405 -14.93 5.13 5.13
CA PHE A 405 -13.61 4.58 4.81
C PHE A 405 -12.65 4.62 6.00
N VAL A 406 -12.19 3.45 6.43
CA VAL A 406 -11.22 3.30 7.54
C VAL A 406 -9.92 2.71 7.00
N THR A 407 -8.79 3.29 7.41
CA THR A 407 -7.45 2.75 7.13
C THR A 407 -6.72 2.44 8.43
N ILE A 408 -6.23 1.21 8.59
CA ILE A 408 -5.48 0.77 9.79
C ILE A 408 -4.12 0.21 9.38
N THR A 409 -3.07 0.96 9.61
CA THR A 409 -1.66 0.53 9.44
C THR A 409 -1.12 0.01 10.78
N GLY A 410 0.01 -0.67 10.73
CA GLY A 410 0.76 -1.06 11.93
C GLY A 410 1.46 -2.40 11.79
N THR A 411 2.36 -2.71 12.73
CA THR A 411 3.15 -3.95 12.73
C THR A 411 2.28 -5.20 12.90
N ALA A 412 2.87 -6.39 12.68
CA ALA A 412 2.18 -7.66 12.88
C ALA A 412 1.85 -7.90 14.38
N GLY A 413 0.64 -8.37 14.69
CA GLY A 413 0.21 -8.62 16.08
C GLY A 413 -0.34 -7.41 16.85
N THR A 414 -0.50 -6.26 16.19
CA THR A 414 -1.21 -5.07 16.72
C THR A 414 -2.72 -5.23 16.86
N GLY A 415 -3.30 -6.31 16.31
CA GLY A 415 -4.73 -6.65 16.44
C GLY A 415 -5.64 -6.17 15.30
N LYS A 416 -5.11 -5.55 14.24
CA LYS A 416 -5.87 -4.99 13.09
C LYS A 416 -7.08 -5.83 12.67
N THR A 417 -6.83 -7.04 12.17
CA THR A 417 -7.87 -7.94 11.63
C THR A 417 -8.88 -8.37 12.69
N LEU A 418 -8.43 -8.64 13.93
CA LEU A 418 -9.31 -8.98 15.06
C LEU A 418 -10.29 -7.85 15.37
N LEU A 419 -9.83 -6.60 15.45
CA LEU A 419 -10.67 -5.43 15.76
C LEU A 419 -11.71 -5.16 14.65
N ALA A 420 -11.33 -5.29 13.38
CA ALA A 420 -12.26 -5.09 12.27
C ALA A 420 -13.25 -6.26 12.10
N LEU A 421 -12.88 -7.48 12.47
CA LEU A 421 -13.82 -8.61 12.55
C LEU A 421 -14.80 -8.43 13.70
N ALA A 422 -14.32 -8.07 14.90
CA ALA A 422 -15.17 -7.81 16.06
C ALA A 422 -16.21 -6.71 15.79
N ALA A 423 -15.76 -5.54 15.32
CA ALA A 423 -16.63 -4.43 14.96
C ALA A 423 -17.59 -4.77 13.81
N GLY A 424 -17.13 -5.55 12.83
CA GLY A 424 -17.96 -6.04 11.74
C GLY A 424 -19.06 -7.00 12.20
N LEU A 425 -18.75 -7.93 13.11
CA LEU A 425 -19.72 -8.88 13.64
C LEU A 425 -20.80 -8.16 14.47
N THR A 426 -20.41 -7.26 15.38
CA THR A 426 -21.38 -6.42 16.11
C THR A 426 -22.27 -5.63 15.14
N GLN A 427 -21.72 -5.01 14.10
CA GLN A 427 -22.53 -4.22 13.16
C GLN A 427 -23.32 -5.05 12.12
N VAL A 428 -23.09 -6.36 12.01
CA VAL A 428 -23.80 -7.29 11.08
C VAL A 428 -24.82 -8.20 11.79
N LEU A 429 -24.56 -8.57 13.04
CA LEU A 429 -25.38 -9.48 13.83
C LEU A 429 -26.22 -8.74 14.89
N ASP A 430 -25.60 -7.84 15.67
CA ASP A 430 -26.27 -7.12 16.76
C ASP A 430 -27.02 -5.89 16.23
N GLU A 431 -26.30 -4.91 15.65
CA GLU A 431 -26.91 -3.68 15.11
C GLU A 431 -27.64 -3.90 13.78
N ARG A 432 -27.26 -4.95 13.03
CA ARG A 432 -27.79 -5.29 11.69
C ARG A 432 -27.68 -4.16 10.66
N ARG A 433 -26.73 -3.23 10.87
CA ARG A 433 -26.41 -2.09 10.00
C ARG A 433 -25.90 -2.53 8.63
N TYR A 434 -25.07 -3.56 8.60
CA TYR A 434 -24.60 -4.20 7.37
C TYR A 434 -25.16 -5.63 7.26
N SER A 435 -25.35 -6.09 6.03
CA SER A 435 -25.96 -7.40 5.73
C SER A 435 -24.99 -8.57 5.91
N GLU A 436 -23.73 -8.40 5.51
CA GLU A 436 -22.67 -9.39 5.58
C GLU A 436 -21.28 -8.71 5.63
N ILE A 437 -20.29 -9.47 6.10
CA ILE A 437 -18.87 -9.14 6.00
C ILE A 437 -18.33 -9.73 4.70
N ILE A 438 -17.67 -8.92 3.88
CA ILE A 438 -16.88 -9.37 2.73
C ILE A 438 -15.40 -9.18 3.08
N MET A 439 -14.62 -10.25 3.09
CA MET A 439 -13.18 -10.20 3.35
C MET A 439 -12.39 -10.57 2.10
N THR A 440 -11.39 -9.75 1.77
CA THR A 440 -10.43 -10.03 0.70
C THR A 440 -9.01 -9.74 1.21
N ARG A 441 -8.01 -10.47 0.70
CA ARG A 441 -6.60 -10.33 1.08
C ARG A 441 -5.77 -10.05 -0.17
N ALA A 442 -4.87 -9.07 -0.10
CA ALA A 442 -3.98 -8.72 -1.20
C ALA A 442 -2.77 -9.67 -1.23
N THR A 443 -2.94 -10.80 -1.93
CA THR A 443 -1.92 -11.84 -2.06
C THR A 443 -0.87 -11.47 -3.11
N VAL A 444 0.41 -11.57 -2.75
CA VAL A 444 1.53 -11.53 -3.72
C VAL A 444 1.85 -12.96 -4.17
N ASN A 445 2.08 -13.15 -5.48
CA ASN A 445 2.54 -14.42 -6.02
C ASN A 445 4.03 -14.59 -5.67
N VAL A 446 4.36 -15.57 -4.83
CA VAL A 446 5.75 -15.89 -4.44
C VAL A 446 6.25 -17.05 -5.31
N GLY A 447 6.96 -16.72 -6.39
CA GLY A 447 7.54 -17.68 -7.34
C GLY A 447 7.24 -17.33 -8.80
N GLU A 448 7.50 -18.27 -9.71
CA GLU A 448 6.80 -18.28 -11.00
C GLU A 448 5.28 -18.35 -10.76
N ASP A 449 4.46 -17.84 -11.69
CA ASP A 449 3.00 -17.81 -11.53
C ASP A 449 2.47 -19.21 -11.18
N ILE A 450 2.03 -19.38 -9.93
CA ILE A 450 1.49 -20.64 -9.40
C ILE A 450 0.24 -20.97 -10.22
N GLY A 451 0.42 -21.83 -11.22
CA GLY A 451 -0.56 -22.11 -12.26
C GLY A 451 -1.92 -22.43 -11.66
N PHE A 452 -2.91 -21.57 -11.93
CA PHE A 452 -4.22 -21.47 -11.28
C PHE A 452 -4.60 -22.70 -10.45
N LEU A 453 -4.27 -22.70 -9.15
CA LEU A 453 -4.57 -23.77 -8.19
C LEU A 453 -5.95 -24.39 -8.47
N PRO A 454 -6.06 -25.63 -8.98
CA PRO A 454 -7.33 -26.16 -9.46
C PRO A 454 -8.29 -26.37 -8.28
N GLY A 455 -9.49 -25.80 -8.39
CA GLY A 455 -10.45 -25.72 -7.28
C GLY A 455 -11.31 -24.45 -7.33
N THR A 456 -12.19 -24.34 -6.33
CA THR A 456 -13.07 -23.22 -6.03
C THR A 456 -12.32 -21.97 -5.56
N GLU A 457 -13.02 -20.84 -5.45
CA GLU A 457 -12.44 -19.61 -4.89
C GLU A 457 -12.05 -19.78 -3.41
N GLU A 458 -12.82 -20.55 -2.64
CA GLU A 458 -12.54 -20.82 -1.23
C GLU A 458 -11.33 -21.76 -1.03
N GLU A 459 -11.20 -22.82 -1.82
CA GLU A 459 -10.01 -23.71 -1.76
C GLU A 459 -8.70 -22.98 -2.09
N LYS A 460 -8.71 -22.09 -3.10
CA LYS A 460 -7.55 -21.26 -3.45
C LYS A 460 -7.16 -20.27 -2.34
N MET A 461 -8.14 -19.84 -1.53
CA MET A 461 -7.90 -18.99 -0.37
C MET A 461 -7.56 -19.79 0.91
N GLY A 462 -7.64 -21.13 0.87
CA GLY A 462 -7.43 -22.05 1.99
C GLY A 462 -6.21 -21.74 2.88
N PRO A 463 -5.00 -21.52 2.34
CA PRO A 463 -3.81 -21.19 3.15
C PRO A 463 -3.96 -19.93 4.00
N TRP A 464 -4.85 -19.01 3.61
CA TRP A 464 -5.13 -17.76 4.32
C TRP A 464 -6.32 -17.89 5.28
N MET A 465 -7.12 -18.96 5.22
CA MET A 465 -8.29 -19.13 6.06
C MET A 465 -7.93 -19.49 7.51
N GLY A 466 -6.83 -20.21 7.76
CA GLY A 466 -6.43 -20.61 9.12
C GLY A 466 -6.32 -19.42 10.09
N ALA A 467 -5.59 -18.37 9.69
CA ALA A 467 -5.45 -17.15 10.50
C ALA A 467 -6.76 -16.37 10.67
N LEU A 468 -7.76 -16.57 9.79
CA LEU A 468 -9.12 -16.03 9.99
C LEU A 468 -9.90 -16.91 10.98
N ASP A 469 -9.89 -18.23 10.80
CA ASP A 469 -10.56 -19.17 11.71
C ASP A 469 -10.04 -19.08 13.14
N ASP A 470 -8.73 -18.87 13.36
CA ASP A 470 -8.14 -18.59 14.69
C ASP A 470 -8.80 -17.38 15.36
N ASN A 471 -8.98 -16.28 14.61
CA ASN A 471 -9.65 -15.07 15.09
C ASN A 471 -11.15 -15.32 15.34
N LEU A 472 -11.83 -16.09 14.48
CA LEU A 472 -13.25 -16.42 14.64
C LEU A 472 -13.49 -17.37 15.83
N GLU A 473 -12.58 -18.30 16.12
CA GLU A 473 -12.65 -19.15 17.31
C GLU A 473 -12.47 -18.33 18.59
N PHE A 474 -11.52 -17.38 18.61
CA PHE A 474 -11.36 -16.44 19.72
C PHE A 474 -12.63 -15.58 19.93
N LEU A 475 -13.20 -15.02 18.85
CA LEU A 475 -14.43 -14.21 18.89
C LEU A 475 -15.65 -15.04 19.34
N SER A 476 -15.74 -16.31 18.96
CA SER A 476 -16.80 -17.24 19.39
C SER A 476 -16.64 -17.70 20.84
N LYS A 477 -15.41 -17.69 21.39
CA LYS A 477 -15.16 -17.87 22.82
C LYS A 477 -15.56 -16.62 23.62
N GLY A 478 -15.32 -15.42 23.08
CA GLY A 478 -15.67 -14.13 23.71
C GLY A 478 -17.16 -13.95 24.00
N THR A 479 -18.04 -14.47 23.16
CA THR A 479 -19.50 -14.45 23.36
C THR A 479 -20.02 -15.48 24.37
N GLY A 480 -19.15 -16.37 24.88
CA GLY A 480 -19.51 -17.58 25.63
C GLY A 480 -20.15 -17.40 27.02
N ASN A 481 -20.40 -16.17 27.48
CA ASN A 481 -20.98 -15.90 28.79
C ASN A 481 -22.52 -16.04 28.86
N GLN A 482 -23.19 -16.40 27.76
CA GLN A 482 -24.65 -16.65 27.71
C GLN A 482 -24.99 -18.14 27.61
N SER A 483 -24.93 -18.84 28.75
CA SER A 483 -25.71 -20.04 29.13
C SER A 483 -25.79 -21.28 28.21
N GLY A 484 -25.18 -21.28 27.03
CA GLY A 484 -25.12 -22.43 26.12
C GLY A 484 -23.82 -23.21 26.25
N GLY A 485 -23.93 -24.54 26.39
CA GLY A 485 -22.77 -25.45 26.27
C GLY A 485 -22.22 -25.51 24.84
N ASP A 486 -21.40 -26.52 24.54
CA ASP A 486 -20.69 -26.62 23.24
C ASP A 486 -21.60 -26.59 22.01
N TRP A 487 -22.83 -27.10 22.14
CA TRP A 487 -23.87 -26.97 21.10
C TRP A 487 -24.23 -25.51 20.78
N GLY A 488 -24.32 -24.63 21.78
CA GLY A 488 -24.57 -23.21 21.57
C GLY A 488 -23.41 -22.53 20.85
N ARG A 489 -22.17 -22.92 21.19
CA ARG A 489 -20.94 -22.41 20.55
C ARG A 489 -20.79 -22.89 19.10
N ALA A 490 -21.21 -24.12 18.78
CA ALA A 490 -21.26 -24.60 17.40
C ALA A 490 -22.24 -23.76 16.56
N VAL A 491 -23.49 -23.62 17.02
CA VAL A 491 -24.53 -22.85 16.32
C VAL A 491 -24.15 -21.37 16.15
N SER A 492 -23.49 -20.75 17.15
CA SER A 492 -23.00 -19.37 16.99
C SER A 492 -21.85 -19.28 15.97
N THR A 493 -20.94 -20.26 15.93
CA THR A 493 -19.81 -20.29 14.97
C THR A 493 -20.31 -20.44 13.54
N ASP A 494 -21.30 -21.31 13.30
CA ASP A 494 -21.90 -21.49 11.98
C ASP A 494 -22.69 -20.25 11.54
N LEU A 495 -23.39 -19.58 12.47
CA LEU A 495 -24.06 -18.29 12.19
C LEU A 495 -23.04 -17.20 11.82
N ILE A 496 -21.93 -17.10 12.55
CA ILE A 496 -20.82 -16.17 12.25
C ILE A 496 -20.26 -16.44 10.84
N ARG A 497 -19.88 -17.70 10.55
CA ARG A 497 -19.38 -18.11 9.23
C ARG A 497 -20.40 -17.85 8.11
N SER A 498 -21.69 -18.02 8.37
CA SER A 498 -22.75 -17.75 7.38
C SER A 498 -22.77 -16.29 6.91
N ARG A 499 -22.34 -15.34 7.76
CA ARG A 499 -22.30 -13.90 7.47
C ARG A 499 -20.96 -13.39 6.94
N ILE A 500 -19.93 -14.22 6.87
CA ILE A 500 -18.63 -13.87 6.30
C ILE A 500 -18.54 -14.45 4.87
N LYS A 501 -18.03 -13.65 3.94
CA LYS A 501 -17.76 -14.06 2.55
C LYS A 501 -16.32 -13.71 2.19
N ILE A 502 -15.48 -14.73 2.14
CA ILE A 502 -14.10 -14.62 1.64
C ILE A 502 -14.17 -14.53 0.12
N LYS A 503 -13.59 -13.49 -0.48
CA LYS A 503 -13.66 -13.23 -1.92
C LYS A 503 -12.33 -12.74 -2.46
N SER A 504 -11.99 -13.13 -3.68
CA SER A 504 -10.77 -12.67 -4.36
C SER A 504 -10.88 -11.22 -4.82
N MET A 505 -9.76 -10.51 -4.93
CA MET A 505 -9.73 -9.15 -5.50
C MET A 505 -10.32 -9.06 -6.91
N ASN A 506 -10.29 -10.16 -7.68
CA ASN A 506 -10.87 -10.21 -9.02
C ASN A 506 -12.40 -10.28 -8.99
N PHE A 507 -13.00 -11.00 -8.03
CA PHE A 507 -14.46 -11.01 -7.81
C PHE A 507 -15.02 -9.61 -7.53
N MET A 508 -14.24 -8.74 -6.88
CA MET A 508 -14.66 -7.37 -6.53
C MET A 508 -14.83 -6.46 -7.76
N ARG A 509 -14.19 -6.76 -8.89
CA ARG A 509 -14.22 -5.91 -10.09
C ARG A 509 -15.61 -5.93 -10.74
N GLY A 510 -16.08 -4.76 -11.19
CA GLY A 510 -17.37 -4.62 -11.88
C GLY A 510 -18.62 -4.74 -11.00
N ARG A 511 -18.49 -5.02 -9.70
CA ARG A 511 -19.61 -5.05 -8.74
C ARG A 511 -19.82 -3.69 -8.06
N THR A 512 -20.91 -3.58 -7.30
CA THR A 512 -21.16 -2.51 -6.33
C THR A 512 -21.63 -3.14 -5.03
N PHE A 513 -21.11 -2.68 -3.89
CA PHE A 513 -21.42 -3.20 -2.57
C PHE A 513 -22.40 -2.25 -1.85
N LEU A 514 -23.58 -2.75 -1.51
CA LEU A 514 -24.65 -2.01 -0.82
C LEU A 514 -24.88 -2.63 0.56
N ASN A 515 -24.86 -1.83 1.62
CA ASN A 515 -25.00 -2.28 3.01
C ASN A 515 -24.05 -3.45 3.37
N LYS A 516 -22.75 -3.30 3.06
CA LYS A 516 -21.68 -4.30 3.32
C LYS A 516 -20.59 -3.77 4.24
N TRP A 517 -20.01 -4.66 5.05
CA TRP A 517 -18.75 -4.41 5.76
C TRP A 517 -17.61 -5.07 4.97
N VAL A 518 -16.75 -4.28 4.33
CA VAL A 518 -15.71 -4.81 3.43
C VAL A 518 -14.33 -4.65 4.04
N ILE A 519 -13.67 -5.77 4.37
CA ILE A 519 -12.29 -5.80 4.88
C ILE A 519 -11.34 -6.15 3.72
N ILE A 520 -10.32 -5.32 3.54
CA ILE A 520 -9.22 -5.49 2.58
C ILE A 520 -7.93 -5.61 3.39
N ASP A 521 -7.45 -6.84 3.58
CA ASP A 521 -6.28 -7.18 4.40
C ASP A 521 -5.00 -7.32 3.54
N GLU A 522 -3.83 -7.16 4.16
CA GLU A 522 -2.50 -6.96 3.54
C GLU A 522 -2.46 -5.87 2.45
N ALA A 523 -3.26 -4.82 2.64
CA ALA A 523 -3.49 -3.76 1.66
C ALA A 523 -2.21 -3.00 1.23
N GLN A 524 -1.08 -3.14 1.95
CA GLN A 524 0.21 -2.60 1.53
C GLN A 524 0.67 -3.15 0.18
N ASN A 525 0.29 -4.39 -0.17
CA ASN A 525 0.64 -5.07 -1.40
C ASN A 525 -0.18 -4.62 -2.63
N LEU A 526 -1.07 -3.64 -2.48
CA LEU A 526 -1.88 -3.09 -3.56
C LEU A 526 -1.17 -1.90 -4.22
N THR A 527 -1.17 -1.83 -5.55
CA THR A 527 -0.87 -0.57 -6.26
C THR A 527 -1.98 0.47 -6.01
N PRO A 528 -1.70 1.78 -6.11
CA PRO A 528 -2.72 2.84 -6.07
C PRO A 528 -3.88 2.62 -7.05
N LYS A 529 -3.62 1.99 -8.21
CA LYS A 529 -4.63 1.65 -9.21
C LYS A 529 -5.55 0.51 -8.74
N GLN A 530 -5.01 -0.56 -8.14
CA GLN A 530 -5.82 -1.62 -7.53
C GLN A 530 -6.64 -1.07 -6.36
N MET A 531 -6.03 -0.28 -5.47
CA MET A 531 -6.72 0.35 -4.33
C MET A 531 -7.91 1.20 -4.79
N LYS A 532 -7.70 2.12 -5.75
CA LYS A 532 -8.79 2.90 -6.35
C LYS A 532 -9.87 2.01 -6.99
N THR A 533 -9.49 0.88 -7.58
CA THR A 533 -10.43 -0.05 -8.23
C THR A 533 -11.34 -0.72 -7.19
N LEU A 534 -10.83 -1.04 -5.99
CA LEU A 534 -11.57 -1.63 -4.88
C LEU A 534 -12.43 -0.60 -4.12
N ILE A 535 -11.89 0.56 -3.74
CA ILE A 535 -12.66 1.59 -3.00
C ILE A 535 -13.85 2.09 -3.84
N THR A 536 -13.68 2.26 -5.15
CA THR A 536 -14.79 2.63 -6.07
C THR A 536 -15.84 1.54 -6.31
N ARG A 537 -15.85 0.46 -5.50
CA ARG A 537 -16.94 -0.52 -5.43
C ARG A 537 -17.89 -0.24 -4.26
N ALA A 538 -17.55 0.66 -3.33
CA ALA A 538 -18.45 1.11 -2.29
C ALA A 538 -19.68 1.79 -2.92
N GLY A 539 -20.86 1.25 -2.67
CA GLY A 539 -22.12 1.95 -2.82
C GLY A 539 -22.69 2.34 -1.46
N PRO A 540 -23.84 3.04 -1.43
CA PRO A 540 -24.43 3.57 -0.20
C PRO A 540 -24.56 2.54 0.93
N GLY A 541 -24.30 3.02 2.15
CA GLY A 541 -24.41 2.24 3.39
C GLY A 541 -23.35 1.17 3.58
N SER A 542 -22.26 1.15 2.80
CA SER A 542 -21.16 0.19 2.96
C SER A 542 -19.90 0.83 3.53
N LYS A 543 -19.31 0.24 4.58
CA LYS A 543 -18.00 0.65 5.10
C LYS A 543 -16.88 -0.17 4.43
N ILE A 544 -15.82 0.49 3.99
CA ILE A 544 -14.58 -0.13 3.50
C ILE A 544 -13.48 0.05 4.54
N ILE A 545 -12.83 -1.05 4.92
CA ILE A 545 -11.73 -1.08 5.89
C ILE A 545 -10.50 -1.65 5.18
N CYS A 546 -9.51 -0.81 4.90
CA CYS A 546 -8.20 -1.23 4.37
C CYS A 546 -7.20 -1.36 5.52
N MET A 547 -6.46 -2.46 5.59
CA MET A 547 -5.46 -2.67 6.63
C MET A 547 -4.22 -3.39 6.13
N GLY A 548 -3.09 -3.13 6.78
CA GLY A 548 -1.80 -3.66 6.36
C GLY A 548 -0.64 -3.29 7.27
N ASN A 549 0.57 -3.70 6.88
CA ASN A 549 1.83 -3.36 7.53
C ASN A 549 2.78 -2.78 6.47
N LEU A 550 3.07 -1.46 6.51
CA LEU A 550 3.86 -0.82 5.45
C LEU A 550 5.32 -1.31 5.46
N ALA A 551 5.89 -1.55 6.64
CA ALA A 551 7.19 -2.20 6.84
C ALA A 551 7.25 -3.69 6.43
N GLN A 552 6.19 -4.23 5.81
CA GLN A 552 6.14 -5.60 5.28
C GLN A 552 5.37 -5.63 3.96
N ILE A 553 5.95 -4.99 2.94
CA ILE A 553 5.52 -5.12 1.55
C ILE A 553 6.18 -6.36 0.94
N ASP A 554 5.39 -7.37 0.59
CA ASP A 554 5.89 -8.66 0.11
C ASP A 554 6.23 -8.65 -1.40
N THR A 555 5.97 -7.52 -2.11
CA THR A 555 6.20 -7.39 -3.57
C THR A 555 7.36 -6.43 -3.91
N PRO A 556 8.35 -6.85 -4.73
CA PRO A 556 9.54 -6.04 -5.02
C PRO A 556 9.28 -4.83 -5.93
N TYR A 557 8.03 -4.61 -6.35
CA TYR A 557 7.61 -3.50 -7.21
C TYR A 557 6.95 -2.36 -6.44
N LEU A 558 6.81 -2.47 -5.11
CA LEU A 558 6.26 -1.43 -4.23
C LEU A 558 7.23 -1.13 -3.09
N THR A 559 7.07 0.07 -2.54
CA THR A 559 7.77 0.63 -1.38
C THR A 559 6.76 1.39 -0.52
N GLU A 560 7.09 1.77 0.71
CA GLU A 560 6.15 2.46 1.61
C GLU A 560 5.55 3.72 0.96
N GLY A 561 6.38 4.58 0.36
CA GLY A 561 5.94 5.77 -0.38
C GLY A 561 5.23 5.53 -1.72
N SER A 562 5.19 4.29 -2.25
CA SER A 562 4.51 3.95 -3.52
C SER A 562 3.32 2.99 -3.36
N SER A 563 3.12 2.41 -2.18
CA SER A 563 1.98 1.55 -1.86
C SER A 563 0.64 2.27 -2.04
N GLY A 564 -0.34 1.54 -2.53
CA GLY A 564 -1.74 1.97 -2.63
C GLY A 564 -2.40 2.20 -1.28
N LEU A 565 -1.91 1.58 -0.19
CA LEU A 565 -2.37 1.87 1.17
C LEU A 565 -1.94 3.27 1.59
N THR A 566 -0.66 3.60 1.47
CA THR A 566 -0.10 4.92 1.79
C THR A 566 -0.71 6.01 0.91
N TYR A 567 -0.88 5.74 -0.39
CA TYR A 567 -1.60 6.63 -1.31
C TYR A 567 -3.06 6.86 -0.89
N ALA A 568 -3.76 5.86 -0.35
CA ALA A 568 -5.10 6.06 0.18
C ALA A 568 -5.09 6.93 1.45
N VAL A 569 -4.17 6.68 2.40
CA VAL A 569 -4.02 7.51 3.60
C VAL A 569 -3.75 8.97 3.24
N ASP A 570 -2.83 9.24 2.31
CA ASP A 570 -2.52 10.60 1.83
C ASP A 570 -3.74 11.32 1.22
N ARG A 571 -4.57 10.61 0.45
CA ARG A 571 -5.68 11.22 -0.31
C ARG A 571 -7.01 11.28 0.42
N PHE A 572 -7.14 10.56 1.54
CA PHE A 572 -8.34 10.57 2.36
C PHE A 572 -8.17 11.34 3.69
N LYS A 573 -6.95 11.62 4.15
CA LYS A 573 -6.72 12.41 5.38
C LYS A 573 -7.50 13.75 5.35
N GLY A 574 -8.31 13.99 6.38
CA GLY A 574 -9.16 15.18 6.49
C GLY A 574 -10.48 15.15 5.70
N TRP A 575 -10.80 14.09 4.95
CA TRP A 575 -12.14 13.92 4.39
C TRP A 575 -13.12 13.46 5.51
N PRO A 576 -14.25 14.17 5.75
CA PRO A 576 -15.11 13.92 6.92
C PRO A 576 -15.69 12.52 7.06
N TYR A 577 -15.75 11.74 5.98
CA TYR A 577 -16.29 10.37 5.97
C TYR A 577 -15.16 9.30 5.94
N SER A 578 -13.93 9.67 6.29
CA SER A 578 -12.83 8.71 6.48
C SER A 578 -11.99 8.96 7.72
N GLY A 579 -11.42 7.89 8.27
CA GLY A 579 -10.46 7.94 9.36
C GLY A 579 -9.23 7.07 9.09
N HIS A 580 -8.13 7.43 9.75
CA HIS A 580 -6.88 6.66 9.73
C HIS A 580 -6.34 6.49 11.15
N ILE A 581 -5.65 5.37 11.40
CA ILE A 581 -4.82 5.18 12.59
C ILE A 581 -3.67 4.21 12.31
N THR A 582 -2.46 4.58 12.71
CA THR A 582 -1.32 3.66 12.83
C THR A 582 -1.32 3.02 14.22
N LEU A 583 -1.30 1.69 14.26
CA LEU A 583 -1.00 0.92 15.47
C LEU A 583 0.52 0.68 15.53
N ALA A 584 1.22 1.41 16.39
CA ALA A 584 2.66 1.33 16.54
C ALA A 584 3.06 0.20 17.52
N ARG A 585 2.28 -0.02 18.59
CA ARG A 585 2.60 -1.02 19.61
C ARG A 585 1.85 -2.33 19.42
N GLY A 586 2.62 -3.41 19.28
CA GLY A 586 2.12 -4.78 19.34
C GLY A 586 1.61 -5.15 20.74
N GLU A 587 0.69 -6.10 20.79
CA GLU A 587 0.12 -6.68 22.03
C GLU A 587 0.46 -8.18 22.11
N ARG A 588 1.70 -8.53 21.75
CA ARG A 588 2.15 -9.92 21.59
C ARG A 588 2.73 -10.45 22.91
N SER A 589 3.42 -11.58 22.84
CA SER A 589 4.21 -12.09 23.95
C SER A 589 5.60 -11.44 23.95
N ARG A 590 6.21 -11.32 25.13
CA ARG A 590 7.57 -10.74 25.33
C ARG A 590 8.63 -11.27 24.36
N LEU A 591 8.49 -12.52 23.91
CA LEU A 591 9.38 -13.14 22.91
C LEU A 591 9.21 -12.50 21.53
N ALA A 592 7.97 -12.28 21.08
CA ALA A 592 7.68 -11.74 19.77
C ALA A 592 7.83 -10.21 19.72
N ASP A 593 7.66 -9.51 20.84
CA ASP A 593 8.01 -8.10 20.97
C ASP A 593 9.53 -7.93 20.82
N PHE A 594 10.32 -8.63 21.66
CA PHE A 594 11.80 -8.63 21.58
C PHE A 594 12.32 -9.07 20.20
N ALA A 595 11.73 -10.11 19.61
CA ALA A 595 12.10 -10.54 18.25
C ALA A 595 11.78 -9.50 17.17
N SER A 596 10.86 -8.56 17.42
CA SER A 596 10.56 -7.44 16.51
C SER A 596 11.46 -6.21 16.76
N GLU A 597 12.30 -6.24 17.80
CA GLU A 597 13.29 -5.19 18.12
C GLU A 597 14.72 -5.59 17.70
N VAL A 598 14.99 -6.88 17.42
CA VAL A 598 16.35 -7.42 17.22
C VAL A 598 16.57 -8.21 15.92
N LEU A 599 15.54 -8.37 15.07
CA LEU A 599 15.59 -9.07 13.78
C LEU A 599 15.09 -8.16 12.65
#